data_AF-A0A962EJ81-F1
#
_entry.id   AF-A0A962EJ81-F1
#
_cell.length_a   1.000
_cell.length_b   1.000
_cell.length_c   1.000
_cell.angle_alpha   90.00
_cell.angle_beta   90.00
_cell.angle_gamma   90.00
#
_symmetry.space_group_name_H-M   'P 1'
#
loop_
_entity.id
_entity.type
_entity.pdbx_description
1 polymer ?
#
loop_
_entity_poly.entity_id
_entity_poly.type
_entity_poly.pdbx_seq_one_letter_code
_entity_poly.pdbx_strand_id
1 'polypeptide(L)'
;MDINFPLVLVIAVFLTGSVWLFDVLFLASRRAVRENPASPEQKVEARQTEPWLVDMSKSFFPVLLLVLILRSFLFEPFKIPSSSMVPTLLVHDYILVNKFAYGLRLPVLGTKIFGDGLPERGDVMVFFPPGDDRYFIKRVVGMPGDRILYKDNVLYINGEEMKQSLVGVYPDSERPDHAIFHEDLGGVEHLMQKSIPPTEWRNWWDGKPVPPGHYFVMGDNRDNSSDSRVWGTVPQENIVGKAVAIWMHWESFFSLPSFSRNGEIR
;
A
#
# COMPACT_ATOMS: atom_id res chain seq x y z
N MET A 1 -4.41 0.69 -20.71
CA MET A 1 -3.07 0.08 -20.66
C MET A 1 -2.44 0.53 -19.37
N ASP A 2 -2.47 -0.30 -18.34
CA ASP A 2 -1.83 0.02 -17.07
C ASP A 2 -0.32 -0.11 -17.25
N ILE A 3 0.39 1.02 -17.20
CA ILE A 3 1.85 1.00 -17.27
C ILE A 3 2.36 0.37 -15.96
N ASN A 4 3.07 -0.76 -16.08
CA ASN A 4 3.74 -1.39 -14.95
C ASN A 4 4.94 -0.53 -14.53
N PHE A 5 4.67 0.51 -13.74
CA PHE A 5 5.68 1.45 -13.27
C PHE A 5 6.87 0.75 -12.58
N PRO A 6 6.67 -0.29 -11.74
CA PRO A 6 7.79 -1.08 -11.21
C PRO A 6 8.69 -1.65 -12.31
N LEU A 7 8.12 -2.25 -13.35
CA LEU A 7 8.89 -2.80 -14.48
C LEU A 7 9.67 -1.71 -15.22
N VAL A 8 9.04 -0.57 -15.48
CA VAL A 8 9.70 0.57 -16.13
C VAL A 8 10.90 1.07 -15.30
N LEU A 9 10.74 1.18 -13.98
CA LEU A 9 11.83 1.59 -13.09
C LEU A 9 12.98 0.58 -13.08
N VAL A 10 12.68 -0.73 -13.04
CA VAL A 10 13.70 -1.79 -13.12
C VAL A 10 14.48 -1.70 -14.44
N ILE A 11 13.77 -1.56 -15.57
CA ILE A 11 14.41 -1.41 -16.88
C ILE A 11 15.27 -0.14 -16.91
N ALA A 12 14.80 0.98 -16.39
CA ALA A 12 15.56 2.23 -16.34
C ALA A 12 16.84 2.11 -15.51
N VAL A 13 16.76 1.48 -14.33
CA VAL A 13 17.94 1.19 -13.48
C VAL A 13 18.90 0.24 -14.18
N PHE A 14 18.39 -0.81 -14.84
CA PHE A 14 19.23 -1.76 -15.58
C PHE A 14 19.97 -1.09 -16.74
N LEU A 15 19.28 -0.27 -17.54
CA LEU A 15 19.89 0.43 -18.68
C LEU A 15 20.94 1.45 -18.23
N THR A 16 20.59 2.33 -17.29
CA THR A 16 21.52 3.35 -16.77
C THR A 16 22.70 2.70 -16.04
N GLY A 17 22.46 1.65 -15.27
CA GLY A 17 23.49 0.87 -14.59
C GLY A 17 24.42 0.14 -15.56
N SER A 18 23.89 -0.42 -16.65
CA SER A 18 24.70 -1.10 -17.67
C SER A 18 25.60 -0.13 -18.43
N VAL A 19 25.08 1.05 -18.81
CA VAL A 19 25.87 2.10 -19.46
C VAL A 19 26.97 2.60 -18.51
N TRP A 20 26.63 2.86 -17.25
CA TRP A 20 27.58 3.29 -16.24
C TRP A 20 28.67 2.23 -15.98
N LEU A 21 28.28 0.97 -15.80
CA LEU A 21 29.22 -0.13 -15.56
C LEU A 21 30.15 -0.35 -16.75
N PHE A 22 29.62 -0.32 -17.97
CA PHE A 22 30.42 -0.43 -19.19
C PHE A 22 31.43 0.71 -19.30
N ASP A 23 31.02 1.94 -18.98
CA ASP A 23 31.90 3.10 -18.95
C ASP A 23 33.05 2.91 -17.96
N VAL A 24 32.74 2.53 -16.72
CA VAL A 24 33.72 2.31 -15.65
C VAL A 24 34.71 1.20 -16.00
N LEU A 25 34.23 0.09 -16.58
CA LEU A 25 35.07 -1.07 -16.86
C LEU A 25 35.96 -0.92 -18.09
N PHE A 26 35.51 -0.22 -19.14
CA PHE A 26 36.19 -0.22 -20.44
C PHE A 26 36.68 1.16 -20.91
N LEU A 27 35.96 2.23 -20.56
CA LEU A 27 36.18 3.56 -21.14
C LEU A 27 36.86 4.52 -20.16
N ALA A 28 36.61 4.37 -18.86
CA ALA A 28 37.17 5.22 -17.81
C ALA A 28 38.69 5.07 -17.69
N SER A 29 39.21 3.84 -17.75
CA SER A 29 40.66 3.57 -17.72
C SER A 29 41.37 4.17 -18.95
N ARG A 30 40.70 4.18 -20.11
CA ARG A 30 41.24 4.76 -21.36
C ARG A 30 41.22 6.30 -21.35
N ARG A 31 40.29 6.93 -20.62
CA ARG A 31 40.25 8.40 -20.42
C ARG A 31 41.24 8.87 -19.36
N ALA A 32 41.35 8.16 -18.23
CA ALA A 32 42.29 8.48 -17.16
C ALA A 32 43.77 8.41 -17.59
N VAL A 33 44.09 7.63 -18.62
CA VAL A 33 45.44 7.58 -19.23
C VAL A 33 45.66 8.74 -20.22
N ARG A 34 44.58 9.32 -20.76
CA ARG A 34 44.62 10.38 -21.78
C ARG A 34 44.55 11.79 -21.19
N GLU A 35 43.87 11.92 -20.06
CA GLU A 35 43.79 13.13 -19.25
C GLU A 35 44.33 12.79 -17.86
N ASN A 36 45.46 13.37 -17.49
CA ASN A 36 46.02 13.29 -16.13
C ASN A 36 45.67 14.63 -15.46
N PRO A 37 44.46 14.81 -14.90
CA PRO A 37 43.97 16.11 -14.51
C PRO A 37 44.49 16.41 -13.10
N ALA A 38 45.44 17.33 -13.00
CA ALA A 38 46.10 17.70 -11.75
C ALA A 38 45.26 18.67 -10.90
N SER A 39 44.26 19.35 -11.49
CA SER A 39 43.43 20.35 -10.80
C SER A 39 41.93 19.98 -10.76
N PRO A 40 41.16 20.48 -9.76
CA PRO A 40 39.71 20.30 -9.68
C PRO A 40 38.96 20.85 -10.89
N GLU A 41 39.46 21.92 -11.51
CA GLU A 41 38.89 22.56 -12.71
C GLU A 41 38.98 21.63 -13.93
N GLN A 42 40.10 20.93 -14.10
CA GLN A 42 40.28 19.95 -15.18
C GLN A 42 39.38 18.72 -15.02
N LYS A 43 39.04 18.33 -13.78
CA LYS A 43 38.05 17.27 -13.52
C LYS A 43 36.63 17.68 -13.92
N VAL A 44 36.30 18.98 -13.83
CA VAL A 44 35.00 19.50 -14.26
C VAL A 44 34.93 19.55 -15.79
N GLU A 45 35.99 20.01 -16.47
CA GLU A 45 36.07 19.99 -17.95
C GLU A 45 36.06 18.56 -18.52
N ALA A 46 36.78 17.62 -17.91
CA ALA A 46 36.75 16.20 -18.28
C ALA A 46 35.35 15.57 -18.14
N ARG A 47 34.52 16.09 -17.23
CA ARG A 47 33.12 15.69 -17.08
C ARG A 47 32.25 16.23 -18.21
N GLN A 48 32.56 17.43 -18.72
CA GLN A 48 31.86 18.06 -19.84
C GLN A 48 32.17 17.41 -21.20
N THR A 49 33.31 16.71 -21.32
CA THR A 49 33.69 15.98 -22.55
C THR A 49 33.12 14.56 -22.60
N GLU A 50 32.44 14.09 -21.55
CA GLU A 50 31.78 12.79 -21.58
C GLU A 50 30.60 12.77 -22.56
N PRO A 51 30.35 11.64 -23.26
CA PRO A 51 29.13 11.50 -24.06
C PRO A 51 27.90 11.72 -23.18
N TRP A 52 26.96 12.53 -23.67
CA TRP A 52 25.74 12.92 -22.92
C TRP A 52 25.01 11.74 -22.25
N LEU A 53 24.96 10.58 -22.92
CA LEU A 53 24.33 9.36 -22.41
C LEU A 53 25.03 8.78 -21.17
N VAL A 54 26.36 8.88 -21.11
CA VAL A 54 27.18 8.40 -19.99
C VAL A 54 26.99 9.32 -18.78
N ASP A 55 27.04 10.64 -19.00
CA ASP A 55 26.86 11.62 -17.93
C ASP A 55 25.43 11.55 -17.33
N MET A 56 24.41 11.43 -18.20
CA MET A 56 23.04 11.15 -17.76
C MET A 56 22.96 9.85 -16.95
N SER A 57 23.54 8.76 -17.45
CA SER A 57 23.47 7.46 -16.77
C SER A 57 24.16 7.50 -15.40
N LYS A 58 25.33 8.13 -15.29
CA LYS A 58 26.04 8.35 -14.02
C LYS A 58 25.24 9.16 -13.01
N SER A 59 24.55 10.18 -13.47
CA SER A 59 23.78 11.09 -12.61
C SER A 59 22.46 10.47 -12.15
N PHE A 60 21.73 9.80 -13.06
CA PHE A 60 20.43 9.21 -12.76
C PHE A 60 20.49 7.84 -12.10
N PHE A 61 21.49 7.01 -12.40
CA PHE A 61 21.60 5.65 -11.85
C PHE A 61 21.50 5.60 -10.31
N PRO A 62 22.29 6.36 -9.51
CA PRO A 62 22.22 6.27 -8.05
C PRO A 62 20.85 6.73 -7.51
N VAL A 63 20.23 7.73 -8.14
CA VAL A 63 18.90 8.23 -7.77
C VAL A 63 17.82 7.19 -8.08
N LEU A 64 17.82 6.64 -9.29
CA LEU A 64 16.87 5.61 -9.71
C LEU A 64 17.05 4.32 -8.91
N LEU A 65 18.29 3.93 -8.61
CA LEU A 65 18.60 2.77 -7.78
C LEU A 65 18.10 2.98 -6.34
N LEU A 66 18.32 4.17 -5.77
CA LEU A 66 17.79 4.50 -4.45
C LEU A 66 16.26 4.43 -4.44
N VAL A 67 15.60 5.05 -5.41
CA VAL A 67 14.12 4.99 -5.55
C VAL A 67 13.65 3.54 -5.73
N LEU A 68 14.37 2.73 -6.52
CA LEU A 68 14.05 1.32 -6.70
C LEU A 68 14.17 0.54 -5.38
N ILE A 69 15.24 0.74 -4.61
CA ILE A 69 15.44 0.08 -3.31
C ILE A 69 14.35 0.51 -2.32
N LEU A 70 14.14 1.82 -2.17
CA LEU A 70 13.12 2.38 -1.28
C LEU A 70 11.73 1.85 -1.65
N ARG A 71 11.38 1.80 -2.93
CA ARG A 71 10.07 1.31 -3.38
C ARG A 71 9.93 -0.21 -3.27
N SER A 72 11.00 -0.93 -3.59
CA SER A 72 10.97 -2.40 -3.58
C SER A 72 10.79 -2.93 -2.17
N PHE A 73 11.34 -2.23 -1.19
CA PHE A 73 11.44 -2.77 0.16
C PHE A 73 10.76 -1.89 1.22
N LEU A 74 10.91 -0.56 1.19
CA LEU A 74 10.46 0.34 2.26
C LEU A 74 9.00 0.77 2.12
N PHE A 75 8.75 1.71 1.21
CA PHE A 75 7.46 2.37 1.08
C PHE A 75 7.04 2.43 -0.37
N GLU A 76 5.84 1.95 -0.66
CA GLU A 76 5.22 2.07 -1.99
C GLU A 76 4.00 2.99 -1.93
N PRO A 77 3.93 4.01 -2.80
CA PRO A 77 2.76 4.86 -2.90
C PRO A 77 1.65 4.16 -3.70
N PHE A 78 0.42 4.20 -3.20
CA PHE A 78 -0.78 3.72 -3.88
C PHE A 78 -1.83 4.82 -3.98
N LYS A 79 -2.64 4.78 -5.04
CA LYS A 79 -3.83 5.63 -5.19
C LYS A 79 -5.07 4.79 -4.85
N ILE A 80 -5.97 5.33 -4.04
CA ILE A 80 -7.24 4.68 -3.68
C ILE A 80 -8.28 4.86 -4.78
N PRO A 81 -8.74 3.78 -5.44
CA PRO A 81 -9.69 3.88 -6.55
C PRO A 81 -11.15 3.65 -6.14
N SER A 82 -11.42 3.22 -4.90
CA SER A 82 -12.75 2.78 -4.45
C SER A 82 -13.13 3.34 -3.08
N SER A 83 -14.42 3.39 -2.79
CA SER A 83 -14.98 3.94 -1.54
C SER A 83 -15.16 2.91 -0.41
N SER A 84 -14.58 1.70 -0.56
CA SER A 84 -14.77 0.60 0.40
C SER A 84 -14.14 0.82 1.78
N MET A 85 -13.23 1.79 1.90
CA MET A 85 -12.56 2.16 3.14
C MET A 85 -13.00 3.53 3.68
N VAL A 86 -14.05 4.12 3.12
CA VAL A 86 -14.64 5.37 3.63
C VAL A 86 -15.26 5.08 5.01
N PRO A 87 -15.07 5.94 6.02
CA PRO A 87 -14.50 7.29 5.95
C PRO A 87 -12.98 7.39 6.14
N THR A 88 -12.30 6.32 6.54
CA THR A 88 -10.85 6.29 6.80
C THR A 88 -10.05 6.70 5.56
N LEU A 89 -10.34 6.07 4.41
CA LEU A 89 -9.72 6.39 3.12
C LEU A 89 -10.78 6.80 2.11
N LEU A 90 -10.59 7.96 1.50
CA LEU A 90 -11.44 8.46 0.43
C LEU A 90 -10.91 8.03 -0.94
N VAL A 91 -11.81 7.97 -1.92
CA VAL A 91 -11.42 7.84 -3.32
C VAL A 91 -10.49 9.01 -3.64
N HIS A 92 -9.41 8.75 -4.39
CA HIS A 92 -8.37 9.72 -4.73
C HIS A 92 -7.38 10.09 -3.62
N ASP A 93 -7.47 9.47 -2.44
CA ASP A 93 -6.36 9.51 -1.47
C ASP A 93 -5.14 8.77 -2.04
N TYR A 94 -3.96 9.34 -1.81
CA TYR A 94 -2.68 8.70 -2.04
C TYR A 94 -2.09 8.29 -0.69
N ILE A 95 -1.81 7.00 -0.56
CA ILE A 95 -1.34 6.39 0.67
C ILE A 95 0.11 5.90 0.53
N LEU A 96 0.81 5.83 1.66
CA LEU A 96 2.08 5.14 1.80
C LEU A 96 1.85 3.78 2.44
N VAL A 97 2.38 2.73 1.79
CA VAL A 97 2.32 1.36 2.28
C VAL A 97 3.71 0.91 2.70
N ASN A 98 3.85 0.56 3.97
CA ASN A 98 5.06 -0.05 4.53
C ASN A 98 5.07 -1.55 4.23
N LYS A 99 5.99 -1.98 3.36
CA LYS A 99 6.13 -3.38 2.97
C LYS A 99 6.93 -4.21 3.98
N PHE A 100 7.81 -3.58 4.75
CA PHE A 100 8.55 -4.27 5.82
C PHE A 100 7.68 -4.66 7.01
N ALA A 101 6.55 -3.98 7.24
CA ALA A 101 5.70 -4.21 8.40
C ALA A 101 5.33 -5.69 8.59
N TYR A 102 5.17 -6.44 7.48
CA TYR A 102 4.79 -7.86 7.50
C TYR A 102 5.91 -8.80 7.02
N GLY A 103 7.15 -8.31 7.14
CA GLY A 103 8.36 -8.96 6.67
C GLY A 103 8.72 -8.64 5.23
N LEU A 104 10.01 -8.74 4.95
CA LEU A 104 10.61 -8.43 3.67
C LEU A 104 10.27 -9.50 2.64
N ARG A 105 9.67 -9.10 1.53
CA ARG A 105 9.40 -9.96 0.37
C ARG A 105 10.29 -9.58 -0.81
N LEU A 106 10.70 -10.57 -1.61
CA LEU A 106 11.41 -10.29 -2.86
C LEU A 106 10.51 -9.50 -3.81
N PRO A 107 11.00 -8.40 -4.42
CA PRO A 107 10.28 -7.75 -5.49
C PRO A 107 10.06 -8.76 -6.63
N VAL A 108 8.90 -8.66 -7.28
CA VAL A 108 8.45 -9.55 -8.38
C VAL A 108 8.07 -10.97 -7.92
N LEU A 109 8.90 -11.65 -7.14
CA LEU A 109 8.65 -13.04 -6.71
C LEU A 109 7.67 -13.16 -5.55
N GLY A 110 7.49 -12.11 -4.74
CA GLY A 110 6.54 -12.10 -3.61
C GLY A 110 6.93 -13.01 -2.43
N THR A 111 7.99 -13.80 -2.56
CA THR A 111 8.47 -14.73 -1.53
C THR A 111 9.05 -13.97 -0.34
N LYS A 112 8.58 -14.31 0.87
CA LYS A 112 9.07 -13.76 2.13
C LYS A 112 10.50 -14.27 2.42
N ILE A 113 11.44 -13.36 2.66
CA ILE A 113 12.86 -13.67 2.89
C ILE A 113 13.24 -13.46 4.35
N PHE A 114 12.68 -12.44 5.00
CA PHE A 114 13.13 -11.98 6.31
C PHE A 114 12.01 -11.33 7.13
N GLY A 115 12.05 -11.47 8.45
CA GLY A 115 11.20 -10.75 9.41
C GLY A 115 9.91 -11.49 9.80
N ASP A 116 9.57 -11.45 11.08
CA ASP A 116 8.40 -12.15 11.66
C ASP A 116 7.19 -11.24 11.83
N GLY A 117 7.20 -10.05 11.23
CA GLY A 117 6.06 -9.14 11.25
C GLY A 117 4.82 -9.83 10.69
N LEU A 118 3.74 -9.81 11.47
CA LEU A 118 2.41 -10.31 11.12
C LEU A 118 1.41 -9.16 11.22
N PRO A 119 0.37 -9.13 10.39
CA PRO A 119 -0.74 -8.21 10.58
C PRO A 119 -1.32 -8.33 11.98
N GLU A 120 -1.62 -7.18 12.57
CA GLU A 120 -2.32 -7.07 13.84
C GLU A 120 -3.78 -6.69 13.60
N ARG A 121 -4.63 -6.97 14.59
CA ARG A 121 -6.04 -6.57 14.52
C ARG A 121 -6.13 -5.05 14.42
N GLY A 122 -6.98 -4.56 13.53
CA GLY A 122 -7.16 -3.14 13.25
C GLY A 122 -6.20 -2.59 12.20
N ASP A 123 -5.18 -3.33 11.77
CA ASP A 123 -4.30 -2.87 10.70
C ASP A 123 -5.05 -2.65 9.38
N VAL A 124 -4.74 -1.57 8.67
CA VAL A 124 -5.17 -1.39 7.29
C VAL A 124 -4.14 -2.03 6.37
N MET A 125 -4.54 -3.13 5.72
CA MET A 125 -3.64 -4.02 5.00
C MET A 125 -3.91 -3.98 3.49
N VAL A 126 -2.84 -3.95 2.70
CA VAL A 126 -2.87 -4.13 1.25
C VAL A 126 -2.50 -5.57 0.90
N PHE A 127 -3.27 -6.21 0.03
CA PHE A 127 -3.12 -7.62 -0.33
C PHE A 127 -3.77 -7.93 -1.69
N PHE A 128 -3.56 -9.14 -2.20
CA PHE A 128 -4.29 -9.70 -3.34
C PHE A 128 -5.40 -10.65 -2.83
N PRO A 129 -6.69 -10.41 -3.12
CA PRO A 129 -7.72 -11.34 -2.69
C PRO A 129 -7.61 -12.68 -3.43
N PRO A 130 -8.11 -13.78 -2.85
CA PRO A 130 -8.10 -15.09 -3.50
C PRO A 130 -8.82 -15.03 -4.87
N GLY A 131 -8.10 -15.35 -5.95
CA GLY A 131 -8.64 -15.41 -7.31
C GLY A 131 -8.71 -14.08 -8.06
N ASP A 132 -8.08 -13.01 -7.57
CA ASP A 132 -7.99 -11.72 -8.27
C ASP A 132 -6.60 -11.11 -8.08
N ASP A 133 -5.95 -10.74 -9.21
CA ASP A 133 -4.58 -10.22 -9.24
C ASP A 133 -4.49 -8.70 -9.00
N ARG A 134 -5.60 -8.07 -8.60
CA ARG A 134 -5.65 -6.64 -8.28
C ARG A 134 -5.41 -6.40 -6.79
N TYR A 135 -4.76 -5.28 -6.48
CA TYR A 135 -4.55 -4.84 -5.10
C TYR A 135 -5.88 -4.45 -4.43
N PHE A 136 -6.13 -5.01 -3.25
CA PHE A 136 -7.21 -4.62 -2.36
C PHE A 136 -6.61 -4.05 -1.08
N ILE A 137 -7.35 -3.12 -0.48
CA ILE A 137 -7.05 -2.54 0.83
C ILE A 137 -8.27 -2.71 1.73
N LYS A 138 -8.07 -3.33 2.89
CA LYS A 138 -9.11 -3.61 3.89
C LYS A 138 -8.50 -3.58 5.29
N ARG A 139 -9.34 -3.45 6.31
CA ARG A 139 -8.94 -3.55 7.71
C ARG A 139 -8.92 -4.99 8.16
N VAL A 140 -7.88 -5.40 8.87
CA VAL A 140 -7.76 -6.71 9.51
C VAL A 140 -8.69 -6.74 10.70
N VAL A 141 -9.74 -7.54 10.62
CA VAL A 141 -10.73 -7.69 11.68
C VAL A 141 -10.54 -8.98 12.45
N GLY A 142 -10.21 -10.09 11.80
CA GLY A 142 -10.03 -11.41 12.43
C GLY A 142 -8.63 -11.97 12.22
N MET A 143 -8.07 -12.47 13.31
CA MET A 143 -6.76 -13.10 13.39
C MET A 143 -6.88 -14.62 13.30
N PRO A 144 -5.81 -15.36 12.97
CA PRO A 144 -5.82 -16.83 13.00
C PRO A 144 -6.41 -17.38 14.30
N GLY A 145 -7.43 -18.24 14.18
CA GLY A 145 -8.16 -18.85 15.29
C GLY A 145 -9.43 -18.12 15.72
N ASP A 146 -9.61 -16.84 15.36
CA ASP A 146 -10.79 -16.07 15.75
C ASP A 146 -12.07 -16.59 15.09
N ARG A 147 -13.17 -16.52 15.84
CA ARG A 147 -14.52 -16.75 15.32
C ARG A 147 -15.19 -15.42 15.05
N ILE A 148 -15.47 -15.15 13.79
CA ILE A 148 -16.06 -13.88 13.35
C ILE A 148 -17.54 -14.08 13.02
N LEU A 149 -18.40 -13.31 13.67
CA LEU A 149 -19.83 -13.26 13.39
C LEU A 149 -20.23 -11.81 13.13
N TYR A 150 -20.80 -11.54 11.97
CA TYR A 150 -21.40 -10.23 11.67
C TYR A 150 -22.91 -10.43 11.55
N LYS A 151 -23.68 -9.79 12.43
CA LYS A 151 -25.14 -9.92 12.52
C LYS A 151 -25.76 -8.58 12.92
N ASP A 152 -26.86 -8.21 12.26
CA ASP A 152 -27.60 -6.97 12.54
C ASP A 152 -26.71 -5.73 12.51
N ASN A 153 -25.78 -5.69 11.56
CA ASN A 153 -24.76 -4.65 11.38
C ASN A 153 -23.78 -4.48 12.55
N VAL A 154 -23.69 -5.47 13.45
CA VAL A 154 -22.77 -5.53 14.58
C VAL A 154 -21.78 -6.68 14.39
N LEU A 155 -20.52 -6.40 14.71
CA LEU A 155 -19.43 -7.36 14.63
C LEU A 155 -19.21 -8.01 15.99
N TYR A 156 -19.08 -9.33 15.99
CA TYR A 156 -18.74 -10.14 17.16
C TYR A 156 -17.47 -10.94 16.86
N ILE A 157 -16.53 -10.89 17.79
CA ILE A 157 -15.25 -11.61 17.71
C ILE A 157 -15.17 -12.53 18.91
N ASN A 158 -15.07 -13.84 18.67
CA ASN A 158 -15.06 -14.87 19.73
C ASN A 158 -16.28 -14.79 20.68
N GLY A 159 -17.41 -14.28 20.17
CA GLY A 159 -18.65 -14.09 20.92
C GLY A 159 -18.74 -12.76 21.68
N GLU A 160 -17.68 -11.96 21.70
CA GLU A 160 -17.68 -10.62 22.27
C GLU A 160 -18.14 -9.60 21.23
N GLU A 161 -19.06 -8.72 21.63
CA GLU A 161 -19.58 -7.63 20.79
C GLU A 161 -18.54 -6.50 20.66
N MET A 162 -18.18 -6.14 19.43
CA MET A 162 -17.34 -4.99 19.16
C MET A 162 -18.17 -3.72 19.27
N LYS A 163 -17.83 -2.88 20.26
CA LYS A 163 -18.61 -1.69 20.61
C LYS A 163 -18.60 -0.68 19.49
N GLN A 164 -19.75 -0.06 19.26
CA GLN A 164 -19.94 0.96 18.25
C GLN A 164 -20.58 2.20 18.87
N SER A 165 -20.01 3.38 18.61
CA SER A 165 -20.58 4.66 19.07
C SER A 165 -20.86 5.57 17.87
N LEU A 166 -22.07 6.13 17.82
CA LEU A 166 -22.48 7.00 16.73
C LEU A 166 -21.70 8.32 16.80
N VAL A 167 -21.04 8.68 15.70
CA VAL A 167 -20.31 9.95 15.56
C VAL A 167 -21.20 11.00 14.92
N GLY A 168 -21.90 10.62 13.86
CA GLY A 168 -22.76 11.53 13.12
C GLY A 168 -23.42 10.87 11.93
N VAL A 169 -24.49 11.50 11.46
CA VAL A 169 -25.18 11.15 10.21
C VAL A 169 -24.73 12.15 9.15
N TYR A 170 -24.54 11.71 7.92
CA TYR A 170 -24.18 12.62 6.83
C TYR A 170 -25.30 13.66 6.62
N PRO A 171 -25.05 14.97 6.78
CA PRO A 171 -26.10 15.99 6.74
C PRO A 171 -26.81 16.12 5.38
N ASP A 172 -26.10 15.83 4.28
CA ASP A 172 -26.55 16.09 2.89
C ASP A 172 -26.25 14.92 1.93
N SER A 173 -26.12 13.68 2.43
CA SER A 173 -25.78 12.57 1.52
C SER A 173 -26.99 12.11 0.72
N GLU A 174 -26.74 11.76 -0.54
CA GLU A 174 -27.64 10.95 -1.40
C GLU A 174 -27.96 9.56 -0.79
N ARG A 175 -27.50 9.27 0.44
CA ARG A 175 -27.67 8.05 1.23
C ARG A 175 -28.06 8.38 2.67
N PRO A 176 -29.28 8.91 2.91
CA PRO A 176 -29.76 9.34 4.23
C PRO A 176 -29.83 8.20 5.25
N ASP A 177 -29.65 6.96 4.81
CA ASP A 177 -29.65 5.76 5.61
C ASP A 177 -28.27 5.42 6.19
N HIS A 178 -27.17 6.11 5.83
CA HIS A 178 -25.83 5.80 6.34
C HIS A 178 -25.38 6.75 7.46
N ALA A 179 -24.71 6.19 8.46
CA ALA A 179 -24.11 6.95 9.55
C ALA A 179 -22.67 6.51 9.83
N ILE A 180 -21.89 7.44 10.38
CA ILE A 180 -20.51 7.23 10.80
C ILE A 180 -20.50 6.81 12.27
N PHE A 181 -19.73 5.78 12.57
CA PHE A 181 -19.52 5.22 13.90
C PHE A 181 -18.03 5.11 14.20
N HIS A 182 -17.66 5.25 15.47
CA HIS A 182 -16.43 4.64 15.97
C HIS A 182 -16.71 3.17 16.27
N GLU A 183 -15.83 2.28 15.83
CA GLU A 183 -15.84 0.88 16.25
C GLU A 183 -14.53 0.56 16.98
N ASP A 184 -14.68 -0.10 18.13
CA ASP A 184 -13.58 -0.60 18.94
C ASP A 184 -13.33 -2.09 18.66
N LEU A 185 -12.20 -2.38 18.00
CA LEU A 185 -11.74 -3.74 17.71
C LEU A 185 -10.84 -4.27 18.83
N GLY A 186 -11.34 -4.30 20.07
CA GLY A 186 -10.60 -4.83 21.22
C GLY A 186 -9.39 -3.97 21.63
N GLY A 187 -9.56 -2.65 21.63
CA GLY A 187 -8.56 -1.64 21.98
C GLY A 187 -8.10 -0.77 20.79
N VAL A 188 -8.46 -1.14 19.56
CA VAL A 188 -8.13 -0.36 18.35
C VAL A 188 -9.40 0.31 17.82
N GLU A 189 -9.52 1.60 18.10
CA GLU A 189 -10.63 2.41 17.62
C GLU A 189 -10.38 2.91 16.19
N HIS A 190 -11.39 2.78 15.34
CA HIS A 190 -11.38 3.35 13.99
C HIS A 190 -12.76 3.89 13.61
N LEU A 191 -12.79 4.70 12.55
CA LEU A 191 -14.05 5.14 11.97
C LEU A 191 -14.55 4.11 10.96
N MET A 192 -15.84 3.85 11.00
CA MET A 192 -16.54 3.06 10.00
C MET A 192 -17.87 3.70 9.67
N GLN A 193 -18.45 3.34 8.54
CA GLN A 193 -19.81 3.74 8.20
C GLN A 193 -20.64 2.52 7.85
N LYS A 194 -21.93 2.60 8.18
CA LYS A 194 -22.90 1.56 7.90
C LYS A 194 -24.30 2.15 7.77
N SER A 195 -25.20 1.40 7.15
CA SER A 195 -26.61 1.70 7.11
C SER A 195 -27.22 1.58 8.51
N ILE A 196 -28.08 2.54 8.87
CA ILE A 196 -28.85 2.63 10.11
C ILE A 196 -29.86 1.47 10.18
N PRO A 197 -30.71 1.22 9.17
CA PRO A 197 -31.47 -0.02 9.14
C PRO A 197 -30.50 -1.20 8.96
N PRO A 198 -30.66 -2.28 9.74
CA PRO A 198 -29.90 -3.49 9.54
C PRO A 198 -30.09 -4.00 8.12
N THR A 199 -28.99 -4.21 7.40
CA THR A 199 -28.97 -4.85 6.10
C THR A 199 -28.82 -6.35 6.32
N GLU A 200 -29.69 -7.16 5.71
CA GLU A 200 -29.56 -8.61 5.75
C GLU A 200 -28.35 -9.06 4.91
N TRP A 201 -27.18 -9.08 5.54
CA TRP A 201 -26.00 -9.70 4.97
C TRP A 201 -26.03 -11.20 5.23
N ARG A 202 -26.01 -12.00 4.15
CA ARG A 202 -25.81 -13.44 4.29
C ARG A 202 -24.35 -13.69 4.70
N ASN A 203 -24.12 -13.94 5.99
CA ASN A 203 -22.79 -14.22 6.50
C ASN A 203 -22.38 -15.67 6.19
N TRP A 204 -21.79 -15.90 5.01
CA TRP A 204 -21.34 -17.23 4.57
C TRP A 204 -20.20 -17.81 5.44
N TRP A 205 -19.54 -16.97 6.24
CA TRP A 205 -18.48 -17.39 7.16
C TRP A 205 -19.02 -18.13 8.40
N ASP A 206 -20.24 -17.81 8.82
CA ASP A 206 -21.01 -18.53 9.86
C ASP A 206 -20.20 -18.88 11.13
N GLY A 207 -19.42 -17.92 11.66
CA GLY A 207 -18.67 -18.11 12.91
C GLY A 207 -17.56 -19.17 12.87
N LYS A 208 -17.15 -19.60 11.67
CA LYS A 208 -16.00 -20.50 11.49
C LYS A 208 -14.71 -19.84 12.03
N PRO A 209 -13.78 -20.63 12.58
CA PRO A 209 -12.49 -20.08 12.99
C PRO A 209 -11.68 -19.68 11.76
N VAL A 210 -11.02 -18.52 11.81
CA VAL A 210 -10.04 -18.09 10.80
C VAL A 210 -8.90 -19.12 10.75
N PRO A 211 -8.57 -19.68 9.57
CA PRO A 211 -7.52 -20.68 9.46
C PRO A 211 -6.15 -20.15 9.92
N PRO A 212 -5.24 -21.04 10.35
CA PRO A 212 -3.84 -20.68 10.56
C PRO A 212 -3.23 -19.98 9.33
N GLY A 213 -2.46 -18.91 9.56
CA GLY A 213 -1.82 -18.14 8.48
C GLY A 213 -2.80 -17.36 7.59
N HIS A 214 -4.06 -17.21 8.00
CA HIS A 214 -5.06 -16.45 7.27
C HIS A 214 -5.62 -15.30 8.12
N TYR A 215 -6.20 -14.31 7.46
CA TYR A 215 -6.77 -13.11 8.08
C TYR A 215 -8.17 -12.85 7.54
N PHE A 216 -9.08 -12.46 8.42
CA PHE A 216 -10.41 -11.99 8.04
C PHE A 216 -10.40 -10.47 7.94
N VAL A 217 -10.72 -9.93 6.78
CA VAL A 217 -10.62 -8.48 6.52
C VAL A 217 -11.99 -7.90 6.16
N MET A 218 -12.24 -6.66 6.57
CA MET A 218 -13.47 -5.93 6.27
C MET A 218 -13.16 -4.51 5.81
N GLY A 219 -14.04 -3.95 4.98
CA GLY A 219 -13.98 -2.53 4.65
C GLY A 219 -14.63 -1.69 5.75
N ASP A 220 -14.08 -0.49 5.97
CA ASP A 220 -14.67 0.49 6.90
C ASP A 220 -16.02 1.01 6.38
N ASN A 221 -16.26 0.92 5.07
CA ASN A 221 -17.58 1.10 4.47
C ASN A 221 -18.35 -0.23 4.47
N ARG A 222 -19.02 -0.53 5.58
CA ARG A 222 -19.55 -1.87 5.88
C ARG A 222 -20.55 -2.36 4.85
N ASP A 223 -21.38 -1.49 4.30
CA ASP A 223 -22.40 -1.87 3.32
C ASP A 223 -21.94 -1.80 1.87
N ASN A 224 -20.77 -1.21 1.60
CA ASN A 224 -20.24 -1.04 0.25
C ASN A 224 -18.79 -1.50 0.16
N SER A 225 -18.56 -2.74 0.59
CA SER A 225 -17.25 -3.38 0.58
C SER A 225 -17.37 -4.85 0.18
N SER A 226 -16.67 -5.23 -0.91
CA SER A 226 -16.41 -6.63 -1.24
C SER A 226 -15.18 -7.10 -0.48
N ASP A 227 -15.39 -7.84 0.61
CA ASP A 227 -14.35 -8.27 1.56
C ASP A 227 -14.56 -9.71 2.04
N SER A 228 -13.95 -10.10 3.16
CA SER A 228 -13.96 -11.50 3.60
C SER A 228 -15.36 -12.06 3.88
N ARG A 229 -16.36 -11.20 4.04
CA ARG A 229 -17.78 -11.61 4.13
C ARG A 229 -18.31 -12.23 2.82
N VAL A 230 -17.67 -11.91 1.68
CA VAL A 230 -18.08 -12.34 0.33
C VAL A 230 -17.20 -13.48 -0.18
N TRP A 231 -15.88 -13.35 -0.06
CA TRP A 231 -14.92 -14.26 -0.71
C TRP A 231 -14.02 -15.05 0.26
N GLY A 232 -14.21 -14.90 1.58
CA GLY A 232 -13.47 -15.66 2.60
C GLY A 232 -12.17 -14.97 3.06
N THR A 233 -11.26 -15.73 3.65
CA THR A 233 -10.07 -15.17 4.32
C THR A 233 -8.90 -14.94 3.38
N VAL A 234 -7.98 -14.04 3.76
CA VAL A 234 -6.75 -13.73 3.02
C VAL A 234 -5.60 -14.57 3.56
N PRO A 235 -4.92 -15.37 2.74
CA PRO A 235 -3.73 -16.09 3.16
C PRO A 235 -2.53 -15.15 3.30
N GLN A 236 -1.60 -15.46 4.21
CA GLN A 236 -0.47 -14.59 4.55
C GLN A 236 0.45 -14.29 3.35
N GLU A 237 0.61 -15.23 2.42
CA GLU A 237 1.41 -15.06 1.21
C GLU A 237 0.89 -13.96 0.28
N ASN A 238 -0.42 -13.69 0.31
CA ASN A 238 -1.05 -12.68 -0.56
C ASN A 238 -0.88 -11.25 -0.04
N ILE A 239 -0.34 -11.08 1.16
CA ILE A 239 -0.21 -9.77 1.80
C ILE A 239 0.94 -8.99 1.15
N VAL A 240 0.72 -7.70 0.94
CA VAL A 240 1.69 -6.80 0.32
C VAL A 240 2.35 -5.89 1.37
N GLY A 241 1.56 -5.29 2.27
CA GLY A 241 2.08 -4.38 3.29
C GLY A 241 1.00 -3.67 4.11
N LYS A 242 1.43 -2.88 5.09
CA LYS A 242 0.57 -2.06 5.96
C LYS A 242 0.42 -0.65 5.40
N ALA A 243 -0.79 -0.16 5.22
CA ALA A 243 -1.03 1.24 4.92
C ALA A 243 -0.79 2.08 6.18
N VAL A 244 0.11 3.06 6.12
CA VAL A 244 0.58 3.79 7.32
C VAL A 244 0.23 5.27 7.31
N ALA A 245 0.11 5.90 6.14
CA ALA A 245 -0.17 7.33 6.05
C ALA A 245 -0.89 7.71 4.75
N ILE A 246 -1.69 8.77 4.81
CA ILE A 246 -2.15 9.54 3.65
C ILE A 246 -1.15 10.70 3.48
N TRP A 247 -0.63 10.88 2.26
CA TRP A 247 0.36 11.93 1.97
C TRP A 247 -0.12 12.98 0.97
N MET A 248 -1.21 12.71 0.25
CA MET A 248 -1.82 13.63 -0.69
C MET A 248 -3.24 13.16 -1.04
N HIS A 249 -4.14 14.09 -1.33
CA HIS A 249 -5.44 13.84 -1.94
C HIS A 249 -5.52 14.58 -3.27
N TRP A 250 -5.89 13.90 -4.36
CA TRP A 250 -5.92 14.55 -5.68
C TRP A 250 -7.02 13.99 -6.59
N GLU A 251 -8.15 14.70 -6.62
CA GLU A 251 -9.38 14.29 -7.30
C GLU A 251 -9.19 14.08 -8.80
N SER A 252 -8.68 15.11 -9.49
CA SER A 252 -8.54 15.13 -10.94
C SER A 252 -7.21 15.74 -11.36
N PHE A 253 -6.69 15.32 -12.51
CA PHE A 253 -5.43 15.83 -13.08
C PHE A 253 -5.42 17.36 -13.23
N PHE A 254 -6.59 17.99 -13.46
CA PHE A 254 -6.72 19.44 -13.60
C PHE A 254 -6.98 20.17 -12.27
N SER A 255 -7.16 19.44 -11.17
CA SER A 255 -7.35 20.02 -9.83
C SER A 255 -6.00 20.24 -9.14
N LEU A 256 -5.97 21.08 -8.11
CA LEU A 256 -4.81 21.17 -7.23
C LEU A 256 -4.84 20.01 -6.23
N PRO A 257 -3.70 19.38 -5.94
CA PRO A 257 -3.62 18.40 -4.86
C PRO A 257 -3.89 19.09 -3.51
N SER A 258 -4.65 18.42 -2.66
CA SER A 258 -4.90 18.80 -1.27
C SER A 258 -4.03 17.99 -0.33
N PHE A 259 -3.60 18.63 0.76
CA PHE A 259 -2.82 18.02 1.84
C PHE A 259 -3.54 18.07 3.19
N SER A 260 -4.81 18.48 3.20
CA SER A 260 -5.60 18.62 4.44
C SER A 260 -5.85 17.30 5.17
N ARG A 261 -5.76 16.18 4.44
CA ARG A 261 -5.94 14.81 4.95
C ARG A 261 -4.62 14.13 5.31
N ASN A 262 -3.49 14.84 5.23
CA ASN A 262 -2.19 14.25 5.51
C ASN A 262 -2.11 13.80 6.97
N GLY A 263 -1.73 12.55 7.18
CA GLY A 263 -1.67 12.00 8.52
C GLY A 263 -1.52 10.49 8.53
N GLU A 264 -1.37 9.94 9.73
CA GLU A 264 -1.33 8.51 9.97
C GLU A 264 -2.70 7.88 9.71
N ILE A 265 -2.68 6.67 9.15
CA ILE A 265 -3.88 5.85 9.02
C ILE A 265 -4.04 5.06 10.32
N ARG A 266 -5.21 5.19 10.96
CA ARG A 266 -5.59 4.47 12.17
C ARG A 266 -6.81 3.59 11.92
#